data_AF-M1ESZ6-F1
#
_entry.id   AF-M1ESZ6-F1
#
_cell.length_a   1.000
_cell.length_b   1.000
_cell.length_c   1.000
_cell.angle_alpha   90.00
_cell.angle_beta   90.00
_cell.angle_gamma   90.00
#
_symmetry.space_group_name_H-M   'P 1'
#
loop_
_entity.id
_entity.type
_entity.pdbx_description
1 polymer ?
#
loop_
_entity_poly.entity_id
_entity_poly.type
_entity_poly.pdbx_seq_one_letter_code
_entity_poly.pdbx_strand_id
1 'polypeptide(L)' 'GITTVLTMTTLSTIARKSLPKVSYVTAMDLFVSVCFIFVFSALVEYGTLHYFVSNRKPSKDKDKKKKNP' A
#
# COMPACT_ATOMS: atom_id res chain seq x y z
N GLY A 1 -9.58 5.82 1.48
CA GLY A 1 -8.72 5.03 0.59
C GLY A 1 -8.12 3.87 1.35
N ILE A 2 -7.04 4.15 2.10
CA ILE A 2 -6.29 3.17 2.89
C ILE A 2 -7.15 2.37 3.91
N THR A 3 -7.91 3.04 4.78
CA THR A 3 -8.78 2.36 5.75
C THR A 3 -9.83 1.47 5.09
N THR A 4 -10.37 1.89 3.94
CA THR A 4 -11.35 1.12 3.19
C THR A 4 -10.78 -0.21 2.68
N VAL A 5 -9.54 -0.20 2.20
CA VAL A 5 -8.83 -1.42 1.75
C VAL A 5 -8.63 -2.36 2.94
N LEU A 6 -8.12 -1.85 4.06
CA LEU A 6 -7.95 -2.64 5.29
C LEU A 6 -9.27 -3.23 5.80
N THR A 7 -10.36 -2.45 5.76
CA THR A 7 -11.70 -2.90 6.16
C THR A 7 -12.23 -3.98 5.21
N MET A 8 -12.04 -3.84 3.89
CA MET A 8 -12.43 -4.88 2.91
C MET A 8 -11.64 -6.17 3.09
N THR A 9 -10.32 -6.09 3.38
CA THR A 9 -9.51 -7.26 3.71
C THR A 9 -10.00 -7.93 4.98
N THR A 10 -10.29 -7.14 6.03
CA THR A 10 -10.81 -7.64 7.31
C THR A 10 -12.17 -8.33 7.14
N LEU A 11 -13.10 -7.70 6.42
CA LEU A 11 -14.41 -8.27 6.10
C LEU A 11 -14.27 -9.57 5.28
N SER A 12 -13.38 -9.59 4.28
CA SER A 12 -13.10 -10.80 3.50
C SER A 12 -12.56 -11.94 4.37
N THR A 13 -11.68 -11.64 5.33
CA THR A 13 -11.14 -12.63 6.27
C THR A 13 -12.24 -13.16 7.20
N ILE A 14 -13.09 -12.29 7.76
CA ILE A 14 -14.18 -12.69 8.68
C ILE A 14 -15.22 -13.54 7.96
N ALA A 15 -15.62 -13.15 6.73
CA ALA A 15 -16.60 -13.88 5.92
C ALA A 15 -16.14 -15.30 5.53
N ARG A 16 -14.83 -15.52 5.47
CA ARG A 16 -14.23 -16.81 5.09
C ARG A 16 -13.79 -17.64 6.30
N LYS A 17 -13.70 -17.03 7.50
CA LYS A 17 -13.38 -17.69 8.78
C LYS A 17 -14.50 -18.64 9.26
N SER A 18 -15.72 -18.46 8.76
CA SER A 18 -16.88 -19.33 9.03
C SER A 18 -16.88 -20.63 8.20
N LEU A 19 -15.89 -20.81 7.31
CA LEU A 19 -15.81 -21.93 6.36
C LEU A 19 -14.60 -22.85 6.70
N PRO A 20 -14.66 -24.14 6.35
CA PRO A 20 -13.84 -25.22 6.93
C PRO A 20 -12.30 -25.05 6.84
N LYS A 21 -11.61 -25.80 7.71
CA LYS A 21 -10.17 -25.74 8.10
C LYS A 21 -9.15 -25.43 6.99
N VAL A 22 -9.36 -25.86 5.74
CA VAL A 22 -8.45 -25.60 4.60
C VAL A 22 -8.51 -24.14 4.12
N SER A 23 -9.70 -23.56 4.01
CA SER A 23 -9.88 -22.17 3.58
C SER A 23 -9.36 -21.19 4.63
N TYR A 24 -9.39 -21.55 5.91
CA TYR A 24 -8.86 -20.73 6.99
C TYR A 24 -7.34 -20.51 6.87
N VAL A 25 -6.58 -21.59 6.67
CA VAL A 25 -5.11 -21.51 6.60
C VAL A 25 -4.68 -20.66 5.40
N THR A 26 -5.30 -20.85 4.24
CA THR A 26 -5.02 -20.03 3.03
C THR A 26 -5.49 -18.58 3.18
N ALA A 27 -6.62 -18.33 3.85
CA ALA A 27 -7.09 -16.96 4.10
C ALA A 27 -6.20 -16.20 5.09
N MET A 28 -5.62 -16.89 6.08
CA MET A 28 -4.61 -16.30 6.98
C MET A 28 -3.35 -15.90 6.19
N ASP A 29 -2.87 -16.75 5.29
CA ASP A 29 -1.70 -16.47 4.44
C ASP A 29 -1.94 -15.26 3.50
N LEU A 30 -3.11 -15.19 2.85
CA LEU A 30 -3.52 -14.06 2.02
C LEU A 30 -3.68 -12.76 2.82
N PHE A 31 -4.21 -12.82 4.03
CA PHE A 31 -4.37 -11.65 4.89
C PHE A 31 -3.02 -11.07 5.30
N VAL A 32 -2.11 -11.94 5.75
CA VAL A 32 -0.74 -11.54 6.12
C VAL A 32 -0.02 -10.97 4.91
N SER A 33 -0.19 -11.56 3.72
CA SER A 33 0.37 -11.04 2.46
C SER A 33 -0.15 -9.64 2.12
N VAL A 34 -1.47 -9.41 2.17
CA VAL A 34 -2.06 -8.08 1.93
C VAL A 34 -1.61 -7.06 2.97
N CYS A 35 -1.59 -7.44 4.25
CA CYS A 35 -1.13 -6.59 5.32
C CYS A 35 0.33 -6.18 5.09
N PHE A 36 1.20 -7.12 4.71
CA PHE A 36 2.60 -6.86 4.44
C PHE A 36 2.79 -5.89 3.26
N ILE A 37 2.09 -6.10 2.15
CA ILE A 37 2.13 -5.20 0.98
C ILE A 37 1.64 -3.79 1.36
N PHE A 38 0.59 -3.71 2.16
CA PHE A 38 -0.01 -2.45 2.55
C PHE A 38 0.89 -1.64 3.49
N VAL A 39 1.48 -2.30 4.48
CA VAL A 39 2.48 -1.72 5.39
C VAL A 39 3.71 -1.28 4.60
N PHE A 40 4.19 -2.10 3.66
CA PHE A 40 5.31 -1.75 2.80
C PHE A 40 5.01 -0.52 1.94
N SER A 41 3.80 -0.45 1.38
CA SER A 41 3.34 0.71 0.61
C SER A 41 3.31 1.97 1.46
N ALA A 42 2.85 1.90 2.72
CA ALA A 42 2.88 3.02 3.64
C ALA A 42 4.33 3.48 3.96
N LEU A 43 5.26 2.55 4.11
CA LEU A 43 6.68 2.86 4.31
C LEU A 43 7.32 3.50 3.07
N VAL A 44 7.04 2.94 1.88
CA VAL A 44 7.53 3.49 0.60
C VAL A 44 6.93 4.87 0.33
N GLU A 45 5.64 5.06 0.59
CA GLU A 45 4.97 6.35 0.43
C GLU A 45 5.57 7.39 1.38
N TYR A 46 5.85 7.03 2.63
CA TYR A 46 6.54 7.92 3.57
C TYR A 46 7.96 8.25 3.12
N GLY A 47 8.74 7.26 2.67
CA GLY A 47 10.10 7.48 2.15
C GLY A 47 10.11 8.35 0.89
N THR A 48 9.15 8.13 -0.01
CA THR A 48 8.98 8.92 -1.23
C THR A 48 8.52 10.33 -0.91
N LEU A 49 7.56 10.52 0.00
CA LEU A 49 7.10 11.84 0.46
C LEU A 49 8.22 12.60 1.16
N HIS A 50 8.99 11.95 2.03
CA HIS A 50 10.13 12.57 2.70
C HIS A 50 11.22 12.97 1.70
N TYR A 51 11.55 12.10 0.75
CA TYR A 51 12.47 12.45 -0.34
C TYR A 51 11.92 13.60 -1.18
N PHE A 52 10.65 13.58 -1.56
CA PHE A 52 10.02 14.60 -2.39
C PHE A 52 9.87 15.94 -1.67
N VAL A 53 9.54 15.95 -0.37
CA VAL A 53 9.47 17.14 0.49
C VAL A 53 10.86 17.70 0.77
N SER A 54 11.83 16.85 1.09
CA SER A 54 13.22 17.27 1.35
C SER A 54 13.90 17.77 0.08
N ASN A 55 13.62 17.12 -1.07
CA ASN A 55 14.01 17.58 -2.40
C ASN A 55 13.13 18.75 -2.92
N ARG A 56 12.10 19.16 -2.16
CA ARG A 56 11.32 20.40 -2.34
C ARG A 56 11.83 21.56 -1.49
N LYS A 57 13.06 21.49 -0.97
CA LYS A 57 13.90 22.68 -1.05
C LYS A 57 13.90 23.08 -2.54
N PRO A 58 13.40 24.26 -2.94
CA PRO A 58 13.00 24.54 -4.31
C PRO A 58 14.19 24.48 -5.27
N SER A 59 14.47 23.31 -5.83
CA SER A 59 15.41 23.14 -6.93
C SER A 59 14.65 22.52 -8.10
N LYS A 60 13.96 23.39 -8.83
CA LYS A 60 13.98 23.57 -10.29
C LYS A 60 14.28 22.41 -11.27
N ASP A 61 14.12 21.13 -10.95
CA ASP A 61 14.57 20.06 -11.87
C ASP A 61 13.53 19.00 -12.26
N LYS A 62 12.33 19.44 -12.69
CA LYS A 62 11.45 18.62 -13.54
C LYS A 62 10.70 19.41 -14.63
N ASP A 63 11.03 20.69 -14.84
CA ASP A 63 10.48 21.50 -15.96
C ASP A 63 11.42 21.56 -17.19
N LYS A 64 12.42 20.66 -17.27
CA LYS A 64 13.35 20.57 -18.42
C LYS A 64 13.16 19.34 -19.30
N LYS A 65 12.03 18.63 -19.20
CA LYS A 65 11.71 17.51 -20.10
C LYS A 65 10.36 17.66 -20.82
N LYS A 66 9.88 18.91 -20.95
CA LYS A 66 8.72 19.25 -21.78
C LYS A 66 8.88 20.56 -22.56
N LYS A 67 10.13 21.01 -22.74
CA LYS A 67 10.48 22.09 -23.66
C LYS A 67 11.58 21.63 -24.61
N ASN A 68 11.15 21.48 -25.86
CA ASN A 68 11.91 21.52 -27.12
C ASN A 68 12.31 20.17 -27.72
N PRO A 69 12.31 20.05 -29.07
CA PRO A 69 12.09 21.09 -30.09
C PRO A 69 10.63 21.39 -30.43
#